data_AF-A0A946YR64-F1
#
_entry.id   AF-A0A946YR64-F1
#
_cell.length_a   1.000
_cell.length_b   1.000
_cell.length_c   1.000
_cell.angle_alpha   90.00
_cell.angle_beta   90.00
_cell.angle_gamma   90.00
#
_symmetry.space_group_name_H-M   'P 1'
#
loop_
_entity.id
_entity.type
_entity.pdbx_description
1 polymer ?
#
loop_
_entity_poly.entity_id
_entity_poly.type
_entity_poly.pdbx_seq_one_letter_code
_entity_poly.pdbx_strand_id
1 'polypeptide(L)'
;MKKPRKLPATSTKADKANHANKPQDACIELVDRYIDALWLERGLSRNTLEAYRRDLRALAAFVAGRDSILLQADYADLAARLA
;
A
#
# COMPACT_ATOMS: atom_id res chain seq x y z
N MET A 1 9.59 29.01 -8.52
CA MET A 1 9.63 27.58 -8.90
C MET A 1 9.85 26.71 -7.67
N LYS A 2 8.86 25.94 -7.21
CA LYS A 2 9.12 24.87 -6.21
C LYS A 2 9.74 23.69 -6.98
N LYS A 3 10.99 23.35 -6.68
CA LYS A 3 11.68 22.19 -7.25
C LYS A 3 10.80 20.94 -7.06
N PRO A 4 10.67 20.04 -8.05
CA PRO A 4 9.90 18.82 -7.86
C PRO A 4 10.55 18.03 -6.72
N ARG A 5 9.80 17.82 -5.63
CA ARG A 5 10.26 16.95 -4.53
C ARG A 5 10.53 15.57 -5.11
N LYS A 6 11.71 14.98 -4.90
CA LYS A 6 12.02 13.61 -5.33
C LYS A 6 10.87 12.66 -4.95
N LEU A 7 10.43 11.83 -5.91
CA LEU A 7 9.53 10.70 -5.67
C LEU A 7 10.12 9.86 -4.51
N PRO A 8 9.33 9.43 -3.51
CA PRO A 8 9.81 8.42 -2.58
C PRO A 8 10.20 7.17 -3.39
N ALA A 9 11.45 6.75 -3.30
CA ALA A 9 11.95 5.59 -4.04
C ALA A 9 10.96 4.43 -3.91
N THR A 10 10.37 4.02 -5.03
CA THR A 10 9.70 2.73 -5.18
C THR A 10 10.73 1.69 -4.78
N SER A 11 10.52 1.03 -3.65
CA SER A 11 11.42 -0.02 -3.17
C SER A 11 11.58 -1.06 -4.28
N THR A 12 12.73 -1.03 -4.95
CA THR A 12 13.18 -2.05 -5.89
C THR A 12 14.47 -2.61 -5.33
N LYS A 13 14.40 -3.75 -4.64
CA LYS A 13 15.26 -4.91 -4.87
C LYS A 13 14.89 -6.12 -3.99
N ALA A 14 14.87 -7.29 -4.63
CA ALA A 14 14.96 -8.66 -4.09
C ALA A 14 13.87 -9.01 -3.06
N ASP A 15 12.81 -9.73 -3.42
CA ASP A 15 12.85 -11.18 -3.64
C ASP A 15 12.04 -11.61 -4.87
N LYS A 16 12.71 -11.84 -6.00
CA LYS A 16 12.08 -12.43 -7.20
C LYS A 16 12.37 -13.91 -7.24
N ALA A 17 11.39 -14.72 -6.81
CA ALA A 17 11.01 -16.00 -7.38
C ALA A 17 9.93 -16.62 -6.47
N ASN A 18 8.70 -16.80 -6.98
CA ASN A 18 7.63 -17.69 -6.47
C ASN A 18 6.28 -17.09 -6.00
N HIS A 19 5.96 -15.80 -6.20
CA HIS A 19 4.63 -15.26 -5.84
C HIS A 19 3.67 -15.00 -7.00
N ALA A 20 4.04 -15.32 -8.24
CA ALA A 20 3.17 -15.16 -9.40
C ALA A 20 1.87 -15.94 -9.20
N ASN A 21 0.78 -15.21 -8.87
CA ASN A 21 -0.59 -15.68 -8.60
C ASN A 21 -1.06 -15.74 -7.12
N LYS A 22 -0.65 -14.81 -6.23
CA LYS A 22 -1.40 -14.55 -4.98
C LYS A 22 -2.21 -13.25 -5.05
N PRO A 23 -3.46 -13.21 -4.54
CA PRO A 23 -4.27 -11.99 -4.51
C PRO A 23 -3.63 -10.87 -3.67
N GLN A 24 -2.71 -11.23 -2.77
CA GLN A 24 -1.95 -10.30 -1.95
C GLN A 24 -1.02 -9.41 -2.79
N ASP A 25 -0.36 -9.96 -3.82
CA ASP A 25 0.57 -9.18 -4.66
C ASP A 25 -0.18 -8.07 -5.42
N ALA A 26 -1.37 -8.40 -5.95
CA ALA A 26 -2.24 -7.43 -6.60
C ALA A 26 -2.66 -6.30 -5.63
N CYS A 27 -2.88 -6.61 -4.35
CA CYS A 27 -3.15 -5.60 -3.33
C CYS A 27 -1.95 -4.68 -3.08
N ILE A 28 -0.72 -5.22 -3.06
CA ILE A 28 0.50 -4.41 -2.89
C ILE A 28 0.70 -3.47 -4.08
N GLU A 29 0.49 -3.95 -5.31
CA GLU A 29 0.54 -3.10 -6.51
C GLU A 29 -0.52 -1.99 -6.51
N LEU A 30 -1.73 -2.28 -6.00
CA LEU A 30 -2.77 -1.28 -5.82
C LEU A 30 -2.37 -0.19 -4.82
N VAL A 31 -1.79 -0.57 -3.69
CA VAL A 31 -1.30 0.38 -2.68
C VAL A 31 -0.21 1.27 -3.28
N ASP A 32 0.75 0.69 -4.01
CA ASP A 32 1.84 1.49 -4.60
C ASP A 32 1.32 2.48 -5.65
N ARG A 33 0.39 2.06 -6.52
CA ARG A 33 -0.27 2.98 -7.47
C ARG A 33 -1.04 4.10 -6.77
N TYR A 34 -1.74 3.80 -5.68
CA TYR A 34 -2.46 4.80 -4.91
C TYR A 34 -1.51 5.83 -4.28
N ILE A 35 -0.39 5.39 -3.73
CA ILE A 35 0.61 6.28 -3.13
C ILE A 35 1.26 7.18 -4.19
N ASP A 36 1.53 6.65 -5.39
CA ASP A 36 2.07 7.44 -6.50
C ASP A 36 1.07 8.51 -6.97
N ALA A 37 -0.23 8.16 -7.03
CA ALA A 37 -1.29 9.12 -7.33
C ALA A 37 -1.39 10.23 -6.27
N LEU A 38 -1.36 9.88 -4.98
CA LEU A 38 -1.37 10.85 -3.88
C LEU A 38 -0.18 11.80 -3.92
N TRP A 39 0.99 11.31 -4.32
CA TRP A 39 2.17 12.16 -4.49
C TRP A 39 1.96 13.18 -5.61
N LEU A 40 1.43 12.76 -6.76
CA LEU A 40 1.20 13.61 -7.92
C LEU A 40 0.13 14.68 -7.66
N GLU A 41 -0.98 14.31 -7.03
CA GLU A 41 -2.14 15.19 -6.85
C GLU A 41 -2.01 16.14 -5.65
N ARG A 42 -1.56 15.60 -4.50
CA ARG A 42 -1.59 16.31 -3.22
C ARG A 42 -0.22 16.82 -2.81
N GLY A 43 0.85 16.37 -3.47
CA GLY A 43 2.22 16.73 -3.15
C GLY A 43 2.58 16.44 -1.69
N LEU A 44 2.03 15.36 -1.11
CA LEU A 44 2.26 15.00 0.29
C LEU A 44 3.75 14.80 0.59
N SER A 45 4.12 14.95 1.86
CA SER A 45 5.49 14.68 2.28
C SER A 45 5.84 13.21 2.10
N ARG A 46 7.13 12.91 1.88
CA ARG A 46 7.63 11.53 1.80
C ARG A 46 7.28 10.72 3.06
N ASN A 47 7.39 11.31 4.24
CA ASN A 47 7.11 10.61 5.50
C ASN A 47 5.63 10.26 5.63
N THR A 48 4.73 11.15 5.20
CA THR A 48 3.28 10.88 5.19
C THR A 48 2.93 9.76 4.21
N LEU A 49 3.49 9.81 2.99
CA LEU A 49 3.28 8.78 1.98
C LEU A 49 3.83 7.41 2.43
N GLU A 50 4.98 7.41 3.10
CA GLU A 50 5.58 6.19 3.63
C GLU A 50 4.79 5.61 4.80
N ALA A 51 4.26 6.46 5.70
CA ALA A 51 3.34 6.03 6.76
C ALA A 51 2.09 5.37 6.16
N TYR A 52 1.42 6.05 5.22
CA TYR A 52 0.24 5.50 4.54
C TYR A 52 0.53 4.19 3.81
N ARG A 53 1.67 4.08 3.12
CA ARG A 53 2.08 2.82 2.48
C ARG A 53 2.22 1.70 3.51
N ARG A 54 2.87 1.96 4.64
CA ARG A 54 3.05 0.96 5.70
C ARG A 54 1.70 0.52 6.29
N ASP A 55 0.83 1.48 6.60
CA ASP A 55 -0.48 1.22 7.20
C ASP A 55 -1.38 0.41 6.24
N LEU A 56 -1.45 0.81 4.96
CA LEU A 56 -2.26 0.10 3.96
C LEU A 56 -1.73 -1.30 3.65
N ARG A 57 -0.41 -1.49 3.60
CA ARG A 57 0.18 -2.83 3.44
C ARG A 57 -0.08 -3.70 4.66
N ALA A 58 -0.03 -3.14 5.87
CA ALA A 58 -0.36 -3.85 7.09
C ALA A 58 -1.83 -4.27 7.15
N LEU A 59 -2.74 -3.41 6.67
CA LEU A 59 -4.15 -3.76 6.51
C LEU A 59 -4.33 -4.88 5.47
N ALA A 60 -3.69 -4.78 4.30
CA ALA A 60 -3.75 -5.82 3.27
C ALA A 60 -3.28 -7.18 3.77
N ALA A 61 -2.21 -7.22 4.57
CA ALA A 61 -1.72 -8.43 5.20
C ALA A 61 -2.70 -8.97 6.26
N PHE A 62 -3.33 -8.11 7.04
CA PHE A 62 -4.31 -8.50 8.05
C PHE A 62 -5.55 -9.17 7.44
N VAL A 63 -6.14 -8.57 6.40
CA VAL A 63 -7.35 -9.11 5.75
C VAL A 63 -7.04 -10.37 4.94
N ALA A 64 -5.81 -10.51 4.42
CA ALA A 64 -5.37 -11.74 3.77
C ALA A 64 -5.36 -12.96 4.73
N GLY A 65 -5.13 -12.74 6.02
CA GLY A 65 -5.26 -13.78 7.06
C GLY A 65 -6.70 -14.19 7.35
N ARG A 66 -7.69 -13.52 6.75
CA ARG A 66 -9.13 -13.75 6.90
C ARG A 66 -9.76 -14.18 5.57
N ASP A 67 -8.96 -14.70 4.64
CA ASP A 67 -9.35 -15.09 3.28
C ASP A 67 -10.03 -13.96 2.47
N SER A 68 -9.68 -12.70 2.79
CA SER A 68 -10.20 -11.50 2.14
C SER A 68 -9.07 -10.71 1.45
N ILE A 69 -9.44 -9.74 0.62
CA ILE A 69 -8.50 -8.83 -0.06
C ILE A 69 -8.81 -7.39 0.30
N LEU A 70 -7.83 -6.51 0.13
CA LEU A 70 -7.94 -5.11 0.55
C LEU A 70 -9.18 -4.40 -0.01
N LEU A 71 -9.58 -4.69 -1.26
CA LEU A 71 -10.77 -4.10 -1.89
C LEU A 71 -12.10 -4.72 -1.42
N GLN A 72 -12.06 -5.88 -0.77
CA GLN A 72 -13.22 -6.57 -0.22
C GLN A 72 -13.35 -6.38 1.30
N ALA A 73 -12.34 -5.77 1.94
CA ALA A 73 -12.35 -5.48 3.36
C ALA A 73 -13.59 -4.66 3.72
N ASP A 74 -14.39 -5.17 4.65
CA ASP A 74 -15.61 -4.52 5.11
C ASP A 74 -15.38 -3.75 6.43
N TYR A 75 -16.46 -3.21 6.98
CA TYR A 75 -16.41 -2.51 8.27
C TYR A 75 -15.95 -3.43 9.41
N ALA A 76 -16.34 -4.70 9.42
CA ALA A 76 -15.97 -5.64 10.48
C ALA A 76 -14.46 -5.93 10.44
N ASP A 77 -13.88 -6.07 9.24
CA ASP A 77 -12.43 -6.21 9.07
C ASP A 77 -11.67 -4.98 9.55
N LEU A 78 -12.16 -3.77 9.23
CA LEU A 78 -11.56 -2.52 9.70
C LEU A 78 -11.67 -2.36 11.22
N ALA A 79 -12.84 -2.65 11.80
CA ALA A 79 -13.06 -2.60 13.24
C ALA A 79 -12.13 -3.57 13.97
N ALA A 80 -11.99 -4.80 13.47
CA ALA A 80 -11.11 -5.82 14.03
C ALA A 80 -9.62 -5.44 13.96
N ARG A 81 -9.21 -4.63 12.97
CA ARG A 81 -7.82 -4.16 12.83
C ARG A 81 -7.47 -3.00 13.77
N LEU A 82 -8.48 -2.25 14.20
CA LEU A 82 -8.35 -1.05 15.04
C LEU A 82 -8.60 -1.32 16.53
N ALA A 83 -9.25 -2.44 16.86
CA ALA A 83 -9.44 -2.94 18.22
C ALA A 83 -8.13 -3.49 18.81
#